data_AF-A0A956EGV2-F1
#
_entry.id   AF-A0A956EGV2-F1
#
_cell.length_a   1.000
_cell.length_b   1.000
_cell.length_c   1.000
_cell.angle_alpha   90.00
_cell.angle_beta   90.00
_cell.angle_gamma   90.00
#
_symmetry.space_group_name_H-M   'P 1'
#
loop_
_entity.id
_entity.type
_entity.pdbx_description
1 polymer ?
#
loop_
_entity_poly.entity_id
_entity_poly.type
_entity_poly.pdbx_seq_one_letter_code
_entity_poly.pdbx_strand_id
1 'polypeptide(L)'
;MPGALLALALALAAPAPAGTASPREVAAATTILGGVMVVDGVDEAAVRDAIALRLPRLALHHRESGAPADDRPGLHAYIEVRRDSGDAIALTIILADGRAFRRVLEADDADAPRAIAGALASLIPAIEEASIEADEEDVPLPPAFSAELGSPAPEPEPEPAPEPEPEPEPAPDEGSAATTPEPADAGAPAPD
;
A
#
# COMPACT_ATOMS: atom_id res chain seq x y z
N MET A 1 62.86 45.21 4.74
CA MET A 1 62.64 44.57 3.43
C MET A 1 61.14 44.61 3.14
N PRO A 2 60.68 45.46 2.22
CA PRO A 2 59.28 45.48 1.78
C PRO A 2 59.06 44.36 0.75
N GLY A 3 58.08 43.49 0.97
CA GLY A 3 57.58 42.52 -0.01
C GLY A 3 56.07 42.72 -0.10
N ALA A 4 55.59 43.34 -1.17
CA ALA A 4 55.20 42.71 -2.43
C ALA A 4 53.74 42.22 -2.40
N LEU A 5 52.88 43.13 -2.87
CA LEU A 5 51.69 42.94 -3.70
C LEU A 5 51.27 41.48 -3.99
N LEU A 6 50.05 41.13 -3.59
CA LEU A 6 49.18 40.30 -4.43
C LEU A 6 47.72 40.75 -4.24
N ALA A 7 47.23 41.55 -5.20
CA ALA A 7 45.82 41.88 -5.33
C ALA A 7 45.13 40.68 -6.01
N LEU A 8 44.34 39.92 -5.24
CA LEU A 8 43.49 38.86 -5.78
C LEU A 8 42.13 39.48 -6.11
N ALA A 9 41.91 39.77 -7.39
CA ALA A 9 40.62 40.14 -7.93
C ALA A 9 39.73 38.88 -8.01
N LEU A 10 38.81 38.72 -7.05
CA LEU A 10 37.76 37.72 -7.15
C LEU A 10 36.63 38.28 -8.02
N ALA A 11 36.47 37.69 -9.20
CA ALA A 11 35.41 38.00 -10.15
C ALA A 11 34.03 37.64 -9.56
N LEU A 12 33.09 38.58 -9.63
CA LEU A 12 31.67 38.34 -9.43
C LEU A 12 31.17 37.37 -10.51
N ALA A 13 30.82 36.15 -10.11
CA ALA A 13 29.96 35.28 -10.90
C ALA A 13 28.51 35.49 -10.44
N ALA A 14 27.74 36.26 -11.21
CA ALA A 14 26.29 36.35 -11.05
C ALA A 14 25.64 35.08 -11.65
N PRO A 15 24.79 34.33 -10.92
CA PRO A 15 23.99 33.29 -11.52
C PRO A 15 22.85 33.91 -12.32
N ALA A 16 22.73 33.52 -13.60
CA ALA A 16 21.58 33.84 -14.43
C ALA A 16 20.46 32.80 -14.17
N PRO A 17 19.24 33.19 -13.75
CA PRO A 17 18.10 32.28 -13.80
C PRO A 17 17.39 32.45 -15.14
N ALA A 18 17.89 31.78 -16.17
CA ALA A 18 17.13 31.55 -17.40
C ALA A 18 16.57 30.12 -17.36
N GLY A 19 15.72 29.85 -16.36
CA GLY A 19 14.87 28.68 -16.35
C GLY A 19 13.57 29.03 -17.09
N THR A 20 13.50 28.70 -18.37
CA THR A 20 12.23 28.61 -19.09
C THR A 20 11.37 27.61 -18.35
N ALA A 21 10.39 28.11 -17.58
CA ALA A 21 9.32 27.29 -17.04
C ALA A 21 8.62 26.63 -18.23
N SER A 22 8.90 25.34 -18.44
CA SER A 22 8.08 24.49 -19.28
C SER A 22 6.62 24.71 -18.89
N PRO A 23 5.68 24.74 -19.86
CA PRO A 23 4.27 24.79 -19.52
C PRO A 23 4.01 23.64 -18.55
N ARG A 24 3.63 23.99 -17.31
CA ARG A 24 3.13 23.04 -16.31
C ARG A 24 2.11 22.19 -17.05
N GLU A 25 2.51 20.98 -17.40
CA GLU A 25 1.63 19.94 -17.87
C GLU A 25 0.48 19.94 -16.89
N VAL A 26 -0.74 20.12 -17.40
CA VAL A 26 -1.95 20.29 -16.60
C VAL A 26 -2.13 18.98 -15.84
N ALA A 27 -1.47 18.87 -14.70
CA ALA A 27 -1.58 17.76 -13.78
C ALA A 27 -3.07 17.66 -13.50
N ALA A 28 -3.66 16.54 -13.88
CA ALA A 28 -5.07 16.29 -13.67
C ALA A 28 -5.41 16.68 -12.22
N ALA A 29 -6.41 17.54 -12.05
CA ALA A 29 -6.85 17.99 -10.73
C ALA A 29 -7.13 16.75 -9.88
N THR A 30 -6.21 16.45 -8.98
CA THR A 30 -6.21 15.18 -8.27
C THR A 30 -7.00 15.40 -6.99
N THR A 31 -8.18 14.79 -6.89
CA THR A 31 -9.05 14.93 -5.73
C THR A 31 -8.72 13.88 -4.67
N ILE A 32 -8.57 14.31 -3.42
CA ILE A 32 -8.34 13.44 -2.27
C ILE A 32 -9.72 13.05 -1.71
N LEU A 33 -10.15 11.81 -1.97
CA LEU A 33 -11.48 11.34 -1.59
C LEU A 33 -11.54 10.72 -0.19
N GLY A 34 -10.43 10.16 0.26
CA GLY A 34 -10.39 9.45 1.53
C GLY A 34 -8.98 9.09 1.95
N GLY A 35 -8.87 8.47 3.12
CA GLY A 35 -7.58 8.12 3.68
C GLY A 35 -7.63 7.38 4.99
N VAL A 36 -6.47 6.87 5.38
CA VAL A 36 -6.23 6.28 6.69
C VAL A 36 -5.71 7.36 7.60
N MET A 37 -6.29 7.49 8.79
CA MET A 37 -5.74 8.35 9.82
C MET A 37 -5.18 7.52 10.98
N VAL A 38 -3.99 7.90 11.42
CA VAL A 38 -3.35 7.39 12.63
C VAL A 38 -3.07 8.58 13.54
N VAL A 39 -3.60 8.52 14.76
CA VAL A 39 -3.43 9.58 15.75
C VAL A 39 -2.72 9.01 16.98
N ASP A 40 -1.63 9.65 17.39
CA ASP A 40 -0.85 9.30 18.57
C ASP A 40 -0.69 10.52 19.49
N GLY A 41 -1.05 10.36 20.76
CA GLY A 41 -0.94 11.42 21.77
C GLY A 41 -2.00 12.53 21.72
N VAL A 42 -3.09 12.36 20.96
CA VAL A 42 -4.26 13.27 20.93
C VAL A 42 -5.55 12.44 20.95
N ASP A 43 -6.67 13.03 21.41
CA ASP A 43 -7.99 12.37 21.35
C ASP A 43 -8.44 12.16 19.89
N GLU A 44 -8.25 10.94 19.39
CA GLU A 44 -8.59 10.58 18.00
C GLU A 44 -10.06 10.85 17.66
N ALA A 45 -10.99 10.53 18.56
CA ALA A 45 -12.41 10.70 18.31
C ALA A 45 -12.75 12.19 18.12
N ALA A 46 -12.19 13.05 18.97
CA ALA A 46 -12.34 14.50 18.84
C ALA A 46 -11.71 15.04 17.54
N VAL A 47 -10.54 14.55 17.14
CA VAL A 47 -9.90 14.92 15.86
C VAL A 47 -10.80 14.54 14.69
N ARG A 48 -11.32 13.30 14.67
CA ARG A 48 -12.20 12.81 13.60
C ARG A 48 -13.47 13.64 13.48
N ASP A 49 -14.14 13.92 14.60
CA ASP A 49 -15.35 14.75 14.61
C ASP A 49 -15.06 16.17 14.09
N ALA A 50 -13.94 16.76 14.52
CA ALA A 50 -13.53 18.08 14.06
C ALA A 50 -13.20 18.13 12.56
N ILE A 51 -12.64 17.06 12.00
CA ILE A 51 -12.37 16.91 10.57
C ILE A 51 -13.67 16.69 9.81
N ALA A 52 -14.55 15.79 10.25
CA ALA A 52 -15.82 15.49 9.58
C ALA A 52 -16.70 16.74 9.42
N LEU A 53 -16.64 17.67 10.40
CA LEU A 53 -17.34 18.96 10.33
C LEU A 53 -16.78 19.92 9.26
N ARG A 54 -15.46 19.89 8.99
CA ARG A 54 -14.79 20.84 8.07
C ARG A 54 -14.58 20.28 6.68
N LEU A 55 -14.34 18.98 6.60
CA LEU A 55 -13.99 18.24 5.39
C LEU A 55 -14.99 17.09 5.21
N PRO A 56 -16.29 17.37 4.99
CA PRO A 56 -17.31 16.34 4.88
C PRO A 56 -17.14 15.42 3.66
N ARG A 57 -16.26 15.80 2.72
CA ARG A 57 -15.90 15.01 1.54
C ARG A 57 -14.79 14.00 1.80
N LEU A 58 -13.99 14.21 2.84
CA LEU A 58 -12.85 13.37 3.15
C LEU A 58 -13.32 12.18 4.01
N ALA A 59 -13.39 11.00 3.40
CA ALA A 59 -13.71 9.78 4.12
C ALA A 59 -12.47 9.27 4.88
N LEU A 60 -12.44 9.46 6.20
CA LEU A 60 -11.34 8.99 7.04
C LEU A 60 -11.67 7.66 7.73
N HIS A 61 -10.76 6.70 7.54
CA HIS A 61 -10.84 5.37 8.14
C HIS A 61 -9.87 5.26 9.30
N HIS A 62 -10.32 4.57 10.36
CA HIS A 62 -9.39 4.16 11.40
C HIS A 62 -8.60 2.97 10.85
N ARG A 63 -7.30 2.93 11.13
CA ARG A 63 -6.42 1.80 10.79
C ARG A 63 -6.99 0.40 11.06
N GLU A 64 -7.80 0.23 12.11
CA GLU A 64 -8.36 -1.07 12.49
C GLU A 64 -9.67 -1.39 11.77
N SER A 65 -10.30 -0.39 11.17
CA SER A 65 -11.63 -0.52 10.58
C SER A 65 -11.61 -1.16 9.18
N GLY A 66 -10.42 -1.34 8.60
CA GLY A 66 -10.23 -1.79 7.21
C GLY A 66 -10.68 -0.73 6.20
N ALA A 67 -10.08 -0.75 5.01
CA ALA A 67 -10.49 0.13 3.93
C ALA A 67 -11.94 -0.16 3.52
N PRO A 68 -12.74 0.87 3.21
CA PRO A 68 -13.89 0.65 2.38
C PRO A 68 -13.38 0.23 1.01
N ALA A 69 -14.02 -0.77 0.39
CA ALA A 69 -13.90 -1.02 -1.03
C ALA A 69 -14.58 0.12 -1.79
N ASP A 70 -14.03 1.32 -1.72
CA ASP A 70 -14.55 2.47 -2.43
C ASP A 70 -13.87 2.51 -3.80
N ASP A 71 -14.52 1.90 -4.80
CA ASP A 71 -14.10 1.90 -6.21
C ASP A 71 -14.10 3.29 -6.86
N ARG A 72 -14.34 4.36 -6.08
CA ARG A 72 -14.34 5.73 -6.59
C ARG A 72 -12.93 6.12 -7.02
N PRO A 73 -12.75 6.54 -8.29
CA PRO A 73 -11.46 7.00 -8.76
C PRO A 73 -11.08 8.29 -8.03
N GLY A 74 -10.00 8.24 -7.26
CA GLY A 74 -9.46 9.36 -6.52
C GLY A 74 -8.19 8.98 -5.76
N LEU A 75 -7.47 9.98 -5.29
CA LEU A 75 -6.25 9.76 -4.54
C LEU A 75 -6.59 9.48 -3.08
N HIS A 76 -5.94 8.47 -2.52
CA HIS A 76 -6.02 8.14 -1.11
C HIS A 76 -4.80 8.72 -0.39
N ALA A 77 -5.00 9.19 0.84
CA ALA A 77 -3.93 9.73 1.67
C ALA A 77 -3.77 8.94 2.96
N TYR A 78 -2.55 8.75 3.41
CA TYR A 78 -2.22 8.35 4.76
C TYR A 78 -1.94 9.61 5.59
N ILE A 79 -2.68 9.80 6.68
CA ILE A 79 -2.56 10.96 7.56
C ILE A 79 -2.09 10.49 8.92
N GLU A 80 -0.92 10.97 9.34
CA GLU A 80 -0.36 10.71 10.66
C GLU A 80 -0.37 11.99 11.47
N VAL A 81 -0.92 11.91 12.67
CA VAL A 81 -0.89 12.96 13.69
C VAL A 81 -0.14 12.40 14.87
N ARG A 82 0.97 13.02 15.25
CA ARG A 82 1.74 12.63 16.42
C ARG A 82 2.00 13.84 17.31
N ARG A 83 1.61 13.75 18.58
CA ARG A 83 2.01 14.73 19.59
C ARG A 83 3.49 14.51 19.93
N ASP A 84 4.30 15.55 19.78
CA ASP A 84 5.67 15.57 20.27
C ASP A 84 5.69 16.13 21.71
N SER A 85 6.86 16.48 22.22
CA SER A 85 7.06 17.00 23.55
C SER A 85 6.36 18.35 23.72
N GLY A 86 5.37 18.41 24.62
CA GLY A 86 4.64 19.63 24.95
C GLY A 86 3.42 19.86 24.04
N ASP A 87 3.37 21.03 23.41
CA ASP A 87 2.22 21.49 22.59
C ASP A 87 2.47 21.38 21.08
N ALA A 88 3.60 20.79 20.68
CA ALA A 88 3.92 20.57 19.28
C ALA A 88 3.23 19.30 18.77
N ILE A 89 2.53 19.43 17.64
CA ILE A 89 1.86 18.33 16.94
C ILE A 89 2.45 18.23 15.54
N ALA A 90 3.04 17.08 15.23
CA ALA A 90 3.48 16.76 13.87
C ALA A 90 2.29 16.18 13.08
N LEU A 91 1.93 16.85 11.99
CA LEU A 91 0.96 16.40 11.01
C LEU A 91 1.70 15.99 9.73
N THR A 92 1.55 14.74 9.31
CA THR A 92 2.11 14.21 8.07
C THR A 92 0.99 13.69 7.17
N ILE A 93 1.01 14.06 5.89
CA ILE A 93 0.11 13.55 4.86
C ILE A 93 0.98 12.89 3.80
N ILE A 94 0.79 11.61 3.54
CA ILE A 94 1.48 10.87 2.47
C ILE A 94 0.43 10.44 1.46
N LEU A 95 0.58 10.85 0.22
CA LEU A 95 -0.33 10.50 -0.86
C LEU A 95 0.05 9.14 -1.47
N ALA A 96 -0.91 8.46 -2.11
CA ALA A 96 -0.68 7.18 -2.79
C ALA A 96 0.40 7.23 -3.90
N ASP A 97 0.76 8.43 -4.38
CA ASP A 97 1.83 8.66 -5.35
C ASP A 97 3.22 8.85 -4.71
N GLY A 98 3.33 8.74 -3.38
CA GLY A 98 4.59 8.86 -2.63
C GLY A 98 4.97 10.28 -2.21
N ARG A 99 4.17 11.31 -2.54
CA ARG A 99 4.41 12.67 -2.05
C ARG A 99 4.04 12.81 -0.59
N ALA A 100 4.93 13.39 0.21
CA ALA A 100 4.70 13.65 1.62
C ALA A 100 4.69 15.15 1.95
N PHE A 101 3.75 15.54 2.81
CA PHE A 101 3.57 16.89 3.31
C PHE A 101 3.61 16.88 4.84
N ARG A 102 4.49 17.66 5.44
CA ARG A 102 4.75 17.69 6.89
C ARG A 102 4.51 19.09 7.42
N ARG A 103 3.70 19.21 8.48
CA ARG A 103 3.49 20.48 9.19
C ARG A 103 3.63 20.26 10.68
N VAL A 104 4.14 21.27 11.36
CA VAL A 104 4.17 21.33 12.82
C VAL A 104 3.13 22.35 13.25
N LEU A 105 2.25 21.95 14.14
CA LEU A 105 1.22 22.78 14.74
C LEU A 105 1.56 22.98 16.21
N GLU A 106 1.26 24.16 16.75
CA GLU A 106 1.34 24.43 18.18
C GLU A 106 -0.10 24.55 18.72
N ALA A 107 -0.50 23.61 19.56
CA ALA A 107 -1.81 23.61 20.21
C ALA A 107 -1.79 22.81 21.52
N ASP A 108 -2.49 23.31 22.53
CA ASP A 108 -2.76 22.55 23.75
C ASP A 108 -3.71 21.37 23.48
N ASP A 109 -3.91 20.50 24.48
CA ASP A 109 -4.79 19.33 24.35
C ASP A 109 -6.25 19.68 24.00
N ALA A 110 -6.76 20.81 24.48
CA ALA A 110 -8.14 21.20 24.25
C ALA A 110 -8.36 21.73 22.82
N ASP A 111 -7.38 22.43 22.27
CA ASP A 111 -7.43 23.04 20.95
C ASP A 111 -6.85 22.14 19.84
N ALA A 112 -6.08 21.11 20.18
CA ALA A 112 -5.42 20.20 19.24
C ALA A 112 -6.36 19.66 18.14
N PRO A 113 -7.56 19.11 18.45
CA PRO A 113 -8.49 18.63 17.41
C PRO A 113 -8.91 19.71 16.42
N ARG A 114 -9.11 20.93 16.91
CA ARG A 114 -9.53 22.07 16.10
C ARG A 114 -8.40 22.54 15.19
N ALA A 115 -7.18 22.59 15.73
CA ALA A 115 -5.97 22.97 15.00
C ALA A 115 -5.66 21.98 13.87
N ILE A 116 -5.67 20.67 14.17
CA ILE A 116 -5.44 19.61 13.18
C ILE A 116 -6.47 19.69 12.05
N ALA A 117 -7.75 19.77 12.38
CA ALA A 117 -8.82 19.87 11.39
C ALA A 117 -8.72 21.15 10.54
N GLY A 118 -8.32 22.27 11.13
CA GLY A 118 -8.08 23.52 10.40
C GLY A 118 -6.87 23.45 9.46
N ALA A 119 -5.79 22.78 9.90
CA ALA A 119 -4.61 22.56 9.08
C ALA A 119 -4.94 21.67 7.87
N LEU A 120 -5.61 20.54 8.08
CA LEU A 120 -6.07 19.67 6.99
C LEU A 120 -7.02 20.39 6.03
N ALA A 121 -7.96 21.18 6.55
CA ALA A 121 -8.89 21.96 5.74
C ALA A 121 -8.21 23.00 4.85
N SER A 122 -6.99 23.43 5.21
CA SER A 122 -6.19 24.36 4.44
C SER A 122 -5.23 23.63 3.48
N LEU A 123 -4.62 22.53 3.94
CA LEU A 123 -3.62 21.78 3.18
C LEU A 123 -4.24 20.97 2.03
N ILE A 124 -5.35 20.26 2.28
CA ILE A 124 -5.93 19.37 1.26
C ILE A 124 -6.26 20.13 -0.03
N PRO A 125 -7.02 21.25 0.00
CA PRO A 125 -7.29 21.99 -1.23
C PRO A 125 -6.03 22.52 -1.91
N ALA A 126 -5.02 22.93 -1.12
CA ALA A 126 -3.75 23.41 -1.65
C ALA A 126 -2.96 22.30 -2.37
N ILE A 127 -3.01 21.07 -1.86
CA ILE A 127 -2.43 19.88 -2.50
C ILE A 127 -3.18 19.54 -3.79
N GLU A 128 -4.51 19.55 -3.76
CA GLU A 128 -5.36 19.26 -4.94
C GLU A 128 -5.14 20.27 -6.07
N GLU A 129 -4.91 21.55 -5.74
CA GLU A 129 -4.56 22.61 -6.70
C GLU A 129 -3.08 22.59 -7.12
N ALA A 130 -2.26 21.71 -6.51
CA ALA A 130 -0.80 21.70 -6.66
C ALA A 130 -0.17 23.09 -6.40
N SER A 131 -0.73 23.84 -5.45
CA SER A 131 -0.27 25.18 -5.05
C SER A 131 0.83 25.14 -4.00
N ILE A 132 1.10 23.96 -3.43
CA ILE A 132 2.22 23.70 -2.52
C ILE A 132 3.06 22.54 -3.06
N GLU A 133 4.37 22.61 -2.83
CA GLU A 133 5.30 21.52 -3.14
C GLU A 133 5.33 20.50 -2.01
N ALA A 134 5.59 19.24 -2.36
CA ALA A 134 5.81 18.18 -1.38
C ALA A 134 7.12 18.45 -0.63
N ASP A 135 7.14 18.15 0.67
CA ASP A 135 8.35 18.25 1.47
C ASP A 135 9.32 17.11 1.13
N GLU A 136 8.79 15.96 0.69
CA GLU A 136 9.54 14.79 0.25
C GLU A 136 8.74 14.04 -0.83
N GLU A 137 9.45 13.45 -1.80
CA GLU A 137 8.89 12.63 -2.88
C GLU A 137 9.40 11.20 -2.75
N ASP A 138 8.71 10.24 -3.38
CA ASP A 138 9.05 8.81 -3.34
C ASP A 138 9.08 8.21 -1.91
N VAL A 139 8.28 8.76 -1.00
CA VAL A 139 8.18 8.26 0.38
C VAL A 139 7.46 6.91 0.39
N PRO A 140 8.03 5.87 1.02
CA PRO A 140 7.38 4.57 1.10
C PRO A 140 6.07 4.68 1.89
N LEU A 141 5.00 4.16 1.30
CA LEU A 141 3.71 4.10 1.96
C LEU A 141 3.78 3.18 3.18
N PRO A 142 3.26 3.60 4.34
CA PRO A 142 3.22 2.75 5.51
C PRO A 142 2.43 1.46 5.25
N PRO A 143 2.81 0.32 5.86
CA PRO A 143 2.17 -0.97 5.59
C PRO A 143 0.67 -0.98 5.92
N ALA A 144 0.22 -0.13 6.85
CA ALA A 144 -1.20 0.05 7.14
C ALA A 144 -1.99 0.55 5.92
N PHE A 145 -1.39 1.42 5.11
CA PHE A 145 -1.99 1.94 3.90
C PHE A 145 -1.92 0.94 2.73
N SER A 146 -0.80 0.23 2.60
CA SER A 146 -0.65 -0.79 1.54
C SER A 146 -1.54 -2.01 1.75
N ALA A 147 -1.75 -2.44 3.00
CA ALA A 147 -2.68 -3.53 3.31
C ALA A 147 -4.13 -3.16 2.95
N GLU A 148 -4.46 -1.87 3.05
CA GLU A 148 -5.78 -1.32 2.78
C GLU A 148 -6.09 -1.17 1.29
N LEU A 149 -5.10 -0.87 0.45
CA LEU A 149 -5.26 -0.80 -1.01
C LEU A 149 -5.44 -2.17 -1.68
N GLY A 150 -5.46 -3.25 -0.90
CA GLY A 150 -5.54 -4.62 -1.40
C GLY A 150 -4.19 -5.11 -1.93
N SER A 151 -3.62 -6.10 -1.24
CA SER A 151 -2.68 -6.98 -1.93
C SER A 151 -3.42 -7.65 -3.10
N PRO A 152 -2.79 -7.85 -4.27
CA PRO A 152 -3.38 -8.70 -5.30
C PRO A 152 -3.71 -10.05 -4.66
N ALA A 153 -4.93 -10.54 -4.86
CA ALA A 153 -5.32 -11.88 -4.41
C ALA A 153 -4.25 -12.89 -4.87
N PRO A 154 -3.84 -13.86 -4.03
CA PRO A 154 -2.92 -14.91 -4.46
C PRO A 154 -3.48 -15.55 -5.74
N GLU A 155 -2.63 -15.71 -6.76
CA GLU A 155 -3.00 -16.39 -8.01
C GLU A 155 -3.67 -17.75 -7.65
N PRO A 156 -4.78 -18.11 -8.30
CA PRO A 156 -5.44 -19.38 -8.03
C PRO A 156 -4.43 -20.52 -8.24
N GLU A 157 -4.31 -21.41 -7.24
CA GLU A 157 -3.47 -22.60 -7.36
C GLU A 157 -3.84 -23.36 -8.65
N PRO A 158 -2.86 -23.84 -9.43
CA PRO A 158 -3.13 -24.56 -10.67
C PRO A 158 -4.01 -25.78 -10.37
N GLU A 159 -5.12 -25.90 -11.09
CA GLU A 159 -6.04 -27.03 -10.97
C GLU A 159 -5.27 -28.36 -11.12
N PRO A 160 -5.58 -29.38 -10.30
CA PRO A 160 -4.93 -30.67 -10.40
C PRO A 160 -5.16 -31.27 -11.78
N ALA A 161 -4.07 -31.74 -12.41
CA ALA A 161 -4.11 -32.36 -13.73
C ALA A 161 -5.10 -33.52 -13.77
N PRO A 162 -5.86 -33.69 -14.87
CA PRO A 162 -6.83 -34.78 -14.99
C PRO A 162 -6.15 -36.14 -14.86
N GLU A 163 -6.76 -37.04 -14.09
CA GLU A 163 -6.29 -38.42 -13.92
C GLU A 163 -6.22 -39.14 -15.29
N PRO A 164 -5.20 -39.98 -15.52
CA PRO A 164 -5.06 -40.72 -16.77
C PRO A 164 -6.23 -41.70 -16.97
N GLU A 165 -6.78 -41.72 -18.18
CA GLU A 165 -7.83 -42.66 -18.58
C GLU A 165 -7.36 -44.12 -18.44
N PRO A 166 -8.25 -45.05 -18.02
CA PRO A 166 -7.91 -46.45 -17.88
C PRO A 166 -7.55 -47.10 -19.22
N GLU A 167 -6.46 -47.87 -19.23
CA GLU A 167 -6.01 -48.66 -20.37
C GLU A 167 -7.06 -49.72 -20.78
N PRO A 168 -7.26 -49.98 -22.09
CA PRO A 168 -8.20 -50.98 -22.57
C PRO A 168 -7.75 -52.41 -22.24
N GLU A 169 -8.69 -53.23 -21.77
CA GLU A 169 -8.48 -54.65 -21.46
C GLU A 169 -8.06 -55.46 -22.71
N PRO A 170 -7.14 -56.42 -22.56
CA PRO A 170 -6.74 -57.31 -23.65
C PRO A 170 -7.84 -58.31 -24.01
N ALA A 171 -8.04 -58.50 -25.32
CA ALA A 171 -8.97 -59.49 -25.86
C ALA A 171 -8.54 -60.93 -25.51
N PRO A 172 -9.50 -61.87 -25.31
CA PRO A 172 -9.20 -63.26 -25.02
C PRO A 172 -8.65 -64.00 -26.25
N ASP A 173 -7.44 -64.54 -26.11
CA ASP A 173 -6.85 -65.50 -27.05
C ASP A 173 -7.68 -66.80 -27.04
N GLU A 174 -8.30 -67.10 -28.18
CA GLU A 174 -8.80 -68.42 -28.50
C GLU A 174 -7.62 -69.34 -28.88
N GLY A 175 -7.41 -70.41 -28.12
CA GLY A 175 -6.86 -71.62 -28.70
C GLY A 175 -5.89 -72.44 -27.84
N SER A 176 -5.93 -73.74 -28.13
CA SER A 176 -4.94 -74.76 -27.81
C SER A 176 -5.12 -75.44 -26.43
N ALA A 177 -5.95 -76.48 -26.37
CA ALA A 177 -5.62 -77.87 -26.73
C ALA A 177 -4.97 -78.67 -25.58
N ALA A 178 -5.74 -79.67 -25.16
CA ALA A 178 -5.34 -81.03 -24.80
C ALA A 178 -4.04 -81.26 -24.01
N THR A 179 -4.19 -81.76 -22.78
CA THR A 179 -3.50 -83.01 -22.40
C THR A 179 -4.10 -83.66 -21.15
N THR A 180 -4.34 -84.96 -21.28
CA THR A 180 -4.66 -85.96 -20.25
C THR A 180 -3.36 -86.39 -19.55
N PRO A 181 -3.38 -86.61 -18.22
CA PRO A 181 -3.09 -87.96 -17.70
C PRO A 181 -4.01 -88.32 -16.51
N GLU A 182 -4.68 -89.48 -16.54
CA GLU A 182 -4.27 -90.76 -15.93
C GLU A 182 -4.32 -90.74 -14.38
N PRO A 183 -5.33 -91.40 -13.74
CA PRO A 183 -5.38 -91.53 -12.29
C PRO A 183 -4.54 -92.74 -11.84
N ALA A 184 -3.40 -92.45 -11.23
CA ALA A 184 -2.60 -93.42 -10.48
C ALA A 184 -3.03 -93.43 -8.99
N ASP A 185 -3.56 -94.57 -8.57
CA ASP A 185 -3.11 -95.33 -7.41
C ASP A 185 -2.85 -94.58 -6.07
N ALA A 186 -3.80 -94.72 -5.15
CA ALA A 186 -3.56 -94.81 -3.70
C ALA A 186 -4.86 -95.36 -3.09
N GLY A 187 -4.91 -96.56 -2.53
CA GLY A 187 -4.03 -97.00 -1.47
C GLY A 187 -4.88 -97.05 -0.19
N ALA A 188 -5.50 -98.21 0.03
CA ALA A 188 -6.14 -98.54 1.30
C ALA A 188 -5.13 -98.50 2.45
N PRO A 189 -5.60 -98.20 3.67
CA PRO A 189 -5.30 -99.14 4.74
C PRO A 189 -6.54 -99.54 5.55
N ALA A 190 -6.70 -100.85 5.71
CA ALA A 190 -7.33 -101.49 6.86
C ALA A 190 -6.30 -101.56 8.02
N PRO A 191 -6.58 -102.25 9.14
CA PRO A 191 -7.70 -102.11 10.08
C PRO A 191 -7.18 -101.91 11.53
N ASP A 192 -8.08 -101.62 12.46
CA ASP A 192 -8.11 -102.26 13.79
C ASP A 192 -9.58 -102.52 14.16
#